data_AF-A0A382EPY7-F1
#
_entry.id   AF-A0A382EPY7-F1
#
_cell.length_a   1.000
_cell.length_b   1.000
_cell.length_c   1.000
_cell.angle_alpha   90.00
_cell.angle_beta   90.00
_cell.angle_gamma   90.00
#
_symmetry.space_group_name_H-M   'P 1'
#
loop_
_entity.id
_entity.type
_entity.pdbx_description
1 polymer ?
#
loop_
_entity_poly.entity_id
_entity_poly.type
_entity_poly.pdbx_seq_one_letter_code
_entity_poly.pdbx_strand_id
1 'polypeptide(L)'
;MGEILKSLSKTIHLSIALSLILFIGLFFGNGGFDFDTLFWSWLFRYFHVLSGVMWIGLLWYLNFVQIPSMPKITDEQKPAITKVIAPAVLFWFRWAAFATIVTGLIVAYLNGYVHQAMMLGIGSGGGKSTAIGIGMWLGLIMAFNVWFIIWPN
;
A
#
# COMPACT_ATOMS: atom_id res chain seq x y z
N MET A 1 23.98 3.99 16.94
CA MET A 1 22.90 4.24 15.96
C MET A 1 23.04 3.41 14.67
N GLY A 2 24.25 3.13 14.15
CA GLY A 2 24.43 2.52 12.82
C GLY A 2 24.19 1.01 12.67
N GLU A 3 24.16 0.21 13.74
CA GLU A 3 24.01 -1.27 13.65
C GLU A 3 22.55 -1.73 13.49
N ILE A 4 21.59 -0.94 13.97
CA ILE A 4 20.17 -1.31 13.97
C ILE A 4 19.62 -1.21 12.55
N LEU A 5 19.89 -0.10 11.86
CA LEU A 5 19.39 0.18 10.50
C LEU A 5 20.03 -0.71 9.42
N LYS A 6 21.14 -1.40 9.73
CA LYS A 6 21.79 -2.35 8.81
C LYS A 6 21.12 -3.72 8.79
N SER A 7 20.32 -4.04 9.81
CA SER A 7 19.59 -5.32 9.89
C SER A 7 18.10 -5.06 9.81
N LEU A 8 17.48 -5.58 8.75
CA LEU A 8 16.03 -5.51 8.58
C LEU A 8 15.30 -6.09 9.80
N SER A 9 15.74 -7.26 10.27
CA SER A 9 15.15 -7.91 11.45
C SER A 9 15.24 -7.01 12.68
N LYS A 10 16.42 -6.48 13.02
CA LYS A 10 16.56 -5.59 14.19
C LYS A 10 15.71 -4.33 14.07
N THR A 11 15.65 -3.74 12.86
CA THR A 11 14.82 -2.57 12.58
C THR A 11 13.35 -2.86 12.80
N ILE A 12 12.85 -3.99 12.30
CA ILE A 12 11.43 -4.39 12.46
C ILE A 12 11.11 -4.63 13.94
N HIS A 13 11.90 -5.41 14.67
CA HIS A 13 11.63 -5.71 16.08
C HIS A 13 11.64 -4.45 16.94
N LEU A 14 12.60 -3.54 16.69
CA LEU A 14 12.64 -2.27 17.40
C LEU A 14 11.43 -1.39 17.09
N SER A 15 11.04 -1.27 15.82
CA SER A 15 9.85 -0.51 15.42
C SER A 15 8.58 -1.05 16.08
N ILE A 16 8.44 -2.38 16.19
CA ILE A 16 7.33 -3.03 16.90
C ILE A 16 7.38 -2.69 18.39
N ALA A 17 8.53 -2.83 19.04
CA ALA A 17 8.68 -2.52 20.46
C ALA A 17 8.36 -1.04 20.77
N LEU A 18 8.84 -0.11 19.94
CA LEU A 18 8.55 1.32 20.07
C LEU A 18 7.06 1.61 19.85
N SER A 19 6.43 0.95 18.88
CA SER A 19 5.00 1.06 18.65
C SER A 19 4.21 0.58 19.87
N LEU A 20 4.56 -0.57 20.44
CA LEU A 20 3.92 -1.08 21.66
C LEU A 20 4.05 -0.11 22.84
N ILE A 21 5.25 0.46 23.06
CA ILE A 21 5.46 1.45 24.12
C ILE A 21 4.58 2.68 23.91
N LEU A 22 4.50 3.19 22.67
CA LEU A 22 3.62 4.31 22.33
C LEU A 22 2.15 3.98 22.63
N PHE A 23 1.65 2.83 22.19
CA PHE A 23 0.27 2.41 22.41
C PHE A 23 -0.04 2.19 23.90
N ILE A 24 0.89 1.63 24.68
CA ILE A 24 0.74 1.51 26.14
C ILE A 24 0.63 2.90 26.78
N GLY A 25 1.50 3.84 26.40
CA GLY A 25 1.45 5.21 26.88
C GLY A 25 0.14 5.92 26.54
N LEU A 26 -0.35 5.76 25.31
CA LEU A 26 -1.64 6.31 24.88
C LEU A 26 -2.82 5.66 25.62
N PHE A 27 -2.76 4.36 25.90
CA PHE A 27 -3.81 3.65 26.64
C PHE A 27 -3.97 4.22 28.05
N PHE A 28 -2.87 4.31 28.82
CA PHE A 28 -2.92 4.86 30.17
C PHE A 28 -3.21 6.37 30.18
N GLY A 29 -2.74 7.12 29.18
CA GLY A 29 -2.98 8.56 29.06
C GLY A 29 -4.43 8.93 28.72
N ASN A 30 -5.17 8.06 28.03
CA ASN A 30 -6.57 8.28 27.66
C ASN A 30 -7.57 7.52 28.55
N GLY A 31 -7.10 6.74 29.53
CA GLY A 31 -7.97 5.90 30.36
C GLY A 31 -8.53 4.67 29.65
N GLY A 32 -7.93 4.26 28.53
CA GLY A 32 -8.37 3.15 27.69
C GLY A 32 -8.31 3.46 26.20
N PHE A 33 -8.78 2.52 25.38
CA PHE A 33 -9.07 2.73 23.96
C PHE A 33 -10.52 2.38 23.66
N ASP A 34 -11.18 3.28 22.93
CA ASP A 34 -12.48 2.99 22.33
C ASP A 34 -12.26 2.33 20.96
N PHE A 35 -12.78 1.12 20.80
CA PHE A 35 -12.70 0.37 19.53
C PHE A 35 -13.91 0.66 18.64
N ASP A 36 -14.17 1.95 18.41
CA ASP A 36 -15.29 2.45 17.64
C ASP A 36 -14.97 2.59 16.14
N THR A 37 -15.93 3.09 15.36
CA THR A 37 -15.75 3.32 13.92
C THR A 37 -14.59 4.25 13.61
N LEU A 38 -14.28 5.23 14.47
CA LEU A 38 -13.18 6.18 14.26
C LEU A 38 -11.83 5.48 14.40
N PHE A 39 -11.68 4.65 15.43
CA PHE A 39 -10.48 3.82 15.62
C PHE A 39 -10.21 2.94 14.39
N TRP A 40 -11.21 2.20 13.93
CA TRP A 40 -11.06 1.34 12.76
C TRP A 40 -10.82 2.13 11.47
N SER A 41 -11.49 3.27 11.29
CA SER A 41 -11.30 4.15 10.13
C SER A 41 -9.86 4.67 10.05
N TRP A 42 -9.28 5.07 11.19
CA TRP A 42 -7.89 5.49 11.28
C TRP A 42 -6.93 4.32 10.97
N LEU A 43 -7.15 3.15 11.56
CA LEU A 43 -6.27 1.99 11.41
C LEU A 43 -6.22 1.50 9.96
N PHE A 44 -7.37 1.33 9.32
CA PHE A 44 -7.43 0.92 7.92
C PHE A 44 -6.91 1.99 6.97
N ARG A 45 -7.05 3.28 7.31
CA ARG A 45 -6.43 4.37 6.54
C ARG A 45 -4.92 4.31 6.63
N TYR A 46 -4.37 4.04 7.81
CA TYR A 46 -2.93 3.83 7.97
C TYR A 46 -2.43 2.68 7.09
N PHE A 47 -3.11 1.52 7.12
CA PHE A 47 -2.75 0.39 6.26
C PHE A 47 -2.90 0.70 4.77
N HIS A 48 -3.97 1.40 4.38
CA HIS A 48 -4.19 1.82 2.99
C HIS A 48 -3.07 2.71 2.46
N VAL A 49 -2.66 3.70 3.25
CA VAL A 49 -1.56 4.59 2.87
C VAL A 49 -0.24 3.81 2.81
N LEU A 50 0.04 2.97 3.80
CA LEU A 50 1.26 2.16 3.84
C LEU A 50 1.38 1.23 2.63
N SER A 51 0.31 0.50 2.30
CA SER A 51 0.29 -0.37 1.12
C SER A 51 0.35 0.42 -0.18
N GLY A 52 -0.30 1.59 -0.23
CA GLY A 52 -0.26 2.48 -1.40
C GLY A 52 1.15 3.01 -1.67
N VAL A 53 1.88 3.38 -0.63
CA VAL A 53 3.30 3.77 -0.72
C VAL A 53 4.15 2.63 -1.26
N MET A 54 3.97 1.39 -0.77
CA MET A 54 4.67 0.23 -1.31
C MET A 54 4.32 0.01 -2.78
N TRP A 55 3.03 0.07 -3.13
CA TRP A 55 2.56 -0.21 -4.49
C TRP A 55 3.14 0.79 -5.51
N ILE A 56 2.95 2.08 -5.26
CA ILE A 56 3.45 3.15 -6.15
C ILE A 56 4.98 3.25 -6.11
N GLY A 57 5.60 3.02 -4.95
CA GLY A 57 7.06 3.00 -4.81
C GLY A 57 7.72 1.93 -5.69
N LEU A 58 7.17 0.71 -5.71
CA LEU A 58 7.64 -0.36 -6.60
C LEU A 58 7.36 -0.05 -8.07
N LEU A 59 6.24 0.61 -8.39
CA LEU A 59 5.96 1.07 -9.75
C LEU A 59 7.01 2.07 -10.24
N TRP A 60 7.39 3.03 -9.39
CA TRP A 60 8.42 4.00 -9.72
C TRP A 60 9.79 3.33 -9.88
N TYR A 61 10.13 2.40 -9.00
CA TYR A 61 11.35 1.60 -9.15
C TYR A 61 11.39 0.88 -10.49
N LEU A 62 10.32 0.19 -10.88
CA LEU A 62 10.24 -0.52 -12.17
C LEU A 62 10.40 0.43 -13.37
N ASN A 63 9.61 1.51 -13.39
CA ASN A 63 9.50 2.40 -14.56
C ASN A 63 10.71 3.34 -14.72
N PHE A 64 11.24 3.87 -13.62
CA PHE A 64 12.29 4.90 -13.70
C PHE A 64 13.68 4.34 -13.43
N VAL A 65 13.81 3.21 -12.74
CA VAL A 65 15.11 2.65 -12.34
C VAL A 65 15.41 1.34 -13.06
N GLN A 66 14.61 0.30 -12.85
CA GLN A 66 14.93 -1.04 -13.34
C GLN A 66 14.88 -1.12 -14.87
N ILE A 67 13.73 -0.84 -15.49
CA ILE A 67 13.53 -1.00 -16.94
C ILE A 67 14.54 -0.16 -17.75
N PRO A 68 14.76 1.13 -17.47
CA PRO A 68 15.74 1.94 -18.21
C PRO A 68 17.20 1.52 -17.98
N SER A 69 17.50 0.78 -16.91
CA SER A 69 18.85 0.31 -16.59
C SER A 69 19.17 -1.05 -17.20
N MET A 70 18.17 -1.87 -17.52
CA MET A 70 18.37 -3.21 -18.10
C MET A 70 19.25 -3.24 -19.36
N PRO A 71 19.16 -2.29 -20.32
CA PRO A 71 20.04 -2.29 -21.49
C PRO A 71 21.50 -1.98 -21.17
N LYS A 72 21.79 -1.36 -20.03
CA LYS A 72 23.14 -0.92 -19.62
C LYS A 72 23.94 -2.04 -18.93
N ILE A 73 23.31 -3.19 -18.69
CA ILE A 73 23.87 -4.31 -17.92
C ILE A 73 24.31 -5.40 -18.90
N THR A 74 25.47 -6.00 -18.65
CA THR A 74 26.00 -7.11 -19.46
C THR A 74 25.07 -8.33 -19.40
N ASP A 75 25.03 -9.10 -20.48
CA ASP A 75 24.10 -10.24 -20.58
C ASP A 75 24.32 -11.31 -19.49
N GLU A 76 25.56 -11.46 -19.03
CA GLU A 76 25.96 -12.37 -17.94
C GLU A 76 25.34 -11.98 -16.59
N GLN A 77 25.12 -10.69 -16.35
CA GLN A 77 24.60 -10.17 -15.07
C GLN A 77 23.07 -10.01 -15.06
N LYS A 78 22.43 -9.92 -16.23
CA LYS A 78 20.96 -9.79 -16.35
C LYS A 78 20.16 -10.84 -15.56
N PRO A 79 20.56 -12.14 -15.52
CA PRO A 79 19.81 -13.15 -14.77
C PRO A 79 19.67 -12.86 -13.28
N ALA A 80 20.63 -12.17 -12.65
CA ALA A 80 20.52 -11.81 -11.24
C ALA A 80 19.32 -10.87 -11.00
N ILE A 81 19.05 -9.95 -11.92
CA ILE A 81 17.88 -9.07 -11.83
C ILE A 81 16.62 -9.82 -12.25
N THR A 82 16.62 -10.44 -13.43
CA THR A 82 15.39 -11.00 -14.02
C THR A 82 14.90 -12.25 -13.32
N LYS A 83 15.77 -13.05 -12.69
CA LYS A 83 15.40 -14.30 -12.01
C LYS A 83 15.32 -14.19 -10.48
N VAL A 84 15.87 -13.15 -9.86
CA VAL A 84 15.88 -13.00 -8.39
C VAL A 84 15.14 -11.73 -7.95
N ILE A 85 15.56 -10.57 -8.45
CA ILE A 85 15.01 -9.28 -7.99
C ILE A 85 13.62 -9.03 -8.59
N ALA A 86 13.46 -9.17 -9.90
CA ALA A 86 12.21 -8.87 -10.59
C ALA A 86 11.03 -9.72 -10.07
N PRO A 87 11.17 -11.04 -9.85
CA PRO A 87 10.09 -11.83 -9.26
C PRO A 87 9.71 -11.37 -7.84
N ALA A 88 10.69 -11.02 -7.00
CA ALA A 88 10.42 -10.51 -5.66
C ALA A 88 9.70 -9.16 -5.70
N VAL A 89 10.14 -8.24 -6.57
CA VAL A 89 9.49 -6.94 -6.78
C VAL A 89 8.05 -7.13 -7.25
N LEU A 90 7.82 -8.00 -8.23
CA LEU A 90 6.49 -8.30 -8.75
C LEU A 90 5.57 -8.93 -7.70
N PHE A 91 6.09 -9.84 -6.86
CA PHE A 91 5.35 -10.40 -5.73
C PHE A 91 4.85 -9.29 -4.79
N TRP A 92 5.76 -8.43 -4.32
CA TRP A 92 5.38 -7.34 -3.41
C TRP A 92 4.44 -6.33 -4.08
N PHE A 93 4.66 -6.04 -5.37
CA PHE A 93 3.82 -5.15 -6.14
C PHE A 93 2.36 -5.63 -6.22
N ARG A 94 2.14 -6.94 -6.44
CA ARG A 94 0.80 -7.55 -6.47
C ARG A 94 0.07 -7.46 -5.14
N TRP A 95 0.74 -7.86 -4.06
CA TRP A 95 0.13 -7.88 -2.74
C TRP A 95 -0.07 -6.47 -2.18
N ALA A 96 0.82 -5.52 -2.50
CA ALA A 96 0.62 -4.12 -2.18
C ALA A 96 -0.58 -3.53 -2.92
N ALA A 97 -0.77 -3.86 -4.21
CA ALA A 97 -1.95 -3.47 -4.98
C ALA A 97 -3.24 -3.99 -4.33
N PHE A 98 -3.28 -5.29 -4.05
CA PHE A 98 -4.44 -5.93 -3.42
C PHE A 98 -4.75 -5.32 -2.05
N ALA A 99 -3.73 -5.19 -1.18
CA ALA A 99 -3.87 -4.60 0.14
C ALA A 99 -4.39 -3.16 0.06
N THR A 100 -3.88 -2.35 -0.89
CA THR A 100 -4.34 -0.96 -1.08
C THR A 100 -5.81 -0.90 -1.46
N ILE A 101 -6.27 -1.74 -2.38
CA ILE A 101 -7.68 -1.77 -2.76
C ILE A 101 -8.56 -2.22 -1.60
N VAL A 102 -8.24 -3.34 -0.95
CA VAL A 102 -9.06 -3.89 0.13
C VAL A 102 -9.16 -2.91 1.30
N THR A 103 -8.03 -2.40 1.78
CA THR A 103 -8.01 -1.43 2.90
C THR A 103 -8.69 -0.12 2.50
N GLY A 104 -8.53 0.34 1.26
CA GLY A 104 -9.18 1.55 0.76
C GLY A 104 -10.70 1.43 0.68
N LEU A 105 -11.21 0.27 0.27
CA LEU A 105 -12.64 -0.04 0.28
C LEU A 105 -13.18 -0.10 1.71
N ILE A 106 -12.44 -0.68 2.65
CA ILE A 106 -12.81 -0.68 4.08
C ILE A 106 -12.87 0.75 4.62
N VAL A 107 -11.90 1.60 4.31
CA VAL A 107 -11.94 3.03 4.68
C VAL A 107 -13.18 3.70 4.09
N ALA A 108 -13.47 3.48 2.80
CA ALA A 108 -14.64 4.06 2.15
C ALA A 108 -15.97 3.60 2.77
N TYR A 109 -16.04 2.34 3.17
CA TYR A 109 -17.18 1.76 3.87
C TYR A 109 -17.36 2.37 5.27
N LEU A 110 -16.30 2.38 6.09
CA LEU A 110 -16.34 2.93 7.46
C LEU A 110 -16.67 4.43 7.48
N ASN A 111 -16.33 5.16 6.42
CA ASN A 111 -16.62 6.59 6.29
C ASN A 111 -17.91 6.87 5.49
N GLY A 112 -18.68 5.84 5.11
CA GLY A 112 -20.01 5.97 4.52
C GLY A 112 -20.07 6.55 3.11
N TYR A 113 -18.97 6.57 2.36
CA TYR A 113 -18.91 7.17 1.01
C TYR A 113 -18.69 6.16 -0.12
N VAL A 114 -18.57 4.87 0.18
CA VAL A 114 -18.24 3.83 -0.81
C VAL A 114 -19.20 3.82 -2.00
N HIS A 115 -20.51 3.87 -1.75
CA HIS A 115 -21.52 3.81 -2.81
C HIS A 115 -21.43 5.02 -3.74
N GLN A 116 -21.37 6.22 -3.15
CA GLN A 116 -21.28 7.48 -3.88
C GLN A 116 -19.98 7.57 -4.68
N ALA A 117 -18.85 7.10 -4.12
CA ALA A 117 -17.58 7.10 -4.82
C ALA A 117 -17.57 6.10 -5.99
N MET A 118 -18.10 4.89 -5.81
CA MET A 118 -18.17 3.89 -6.89
C MET A 118 -19.11 4.32 -8.03
N MET A 119 -20.14 5.10 -7.72
CA MET A 119 -21.02 5.76 -8.70
C MET A 119 -20.44 7.07 -9.26
N LEU A 120 -19.17 7.39 -9.03
CA LEU A 120 -18.52 8.63 -9.51
C LEU A 120 -19.23 9.92 -9.08
N GLY A 121 -19.90 9.89 -7.92
CA GLY A 121 -20.65 11.02 -7.38
C GLY A 121 -21.98 11.31 -8.09
N ILE A 122 -22.38 10.50 -9.07
CA ILE A 122 -23.67 10.63 -9.78
C ILE A 122 -24.81 10.53 -8.75
N GLY A 123 -25.67 11.55 -8.69
CA GLY A 123 -26.77 11.64 -7.73
C GLY A 123 -26.40 12.18 -6.33
N SER A 124 -25.11 12.43 -6.04
CA SER A 124 -24.65 12.95 -4.74
C SER A 124 -24.37 14.46 -4.71
N GLY A 125 -24.35 15.11 -5.88
CA GLY A 125 -24.15 16.57 -6.01
C GLY A 125 -22.76 17.11 -5.65
N GLY A 126 -21.79 16.26 -5.30
CA GLY A 126 -20.50 16.68 -4.75
C GLY A 126 -19.28 16.22 -5.54
N GLY A 127 -18.41 17.14 -5.92
CA GLY A 127 -17.15 16.85 -6.64
C GLY A 127 -16.15 15.99 -5.86
N LYS A 128 -16.24 15.94 -4.52
CA LYS A 128 -15.41 15.09 -3.67
C LYS A 128 -15.58 13.59 -4.00
N SER A 129 -16.83 13.13 -4.12
CA SER A 129 -17.14 11.72 -4.40
C SER A 129 -16.69 11.32 -5.81
N THR A 130 -16.80 12.22 -6.78
CA THR A 130 -16.30 12.01 -8.14
C THR A 130 -14.78 11.88 -8.17
N ALA A 131 -14.05 12.80 -7.52
CA ALA A 131 -12.59 12.78 -7.49
C ALA A 131 -12.04 11.49 -6.85
N ILE A 132 -12.58 11.10 -5.69
CA ILE A 132 -12.21 9.84 -5.03
C ILE A 132 -12.61 8.65 -5.89
N GLY A 133 -13.81 8.66 -6.48
CA GLY A 133 -14.31 7.61 -7.35
C GLY A 133 -13.41 7.33 -8.55
N ILE A 134 -12.93 8.38 -9.23
CA ILE A 134 -11.97 8.24 -10.34
C ILE A 134 -10.71 7.52 -9.86
N GLY A 135 -10.14 7.94 -8.73
CA GLY A 135 -8.95 7.29 -8.15
C GLY A 135 -9.19 5.81 -7.79
N MET A 136 -10.36 5.50 -7.21
CA MET A 136 -10.75 4.12 -6.88
C MET A 136 -10.87 3.24 -8.13
N TRP A 137 -11.52 3.74 -9.20
CA TRP A 137 -11.65 3.01 -10.45
C TRP A 137 -10.31 2.78 -11.14
N LEU A 138 -9.46 3.81 -11.23
CA LEU A 138 -8.12 3.65 -11.78
C LEU A 138 -7.30 2.63 -10.98
N GLY A 139 -7.39 2.67 -9.66
CA GLY A 139 -6.78 1.68 -8.77
C GLY A 139 -7.30 0.27 -9.04
N LEU A 140 -8.61 0.07 -9.12
CA LEU A 140 -9.22 -1.25 -9.39
C LEU A 140 -8.80 -1.81 -10.74
N ILE A 141 -8.83 -0.98 -11.79
CA ILE A 141 -8.39 -1.37 -13.14
C ILE A 141 -6.91 -1.76 -13.13
N MET A 142 -6.06 -0.96 -12.47
CA MET A 142 -4.64 -1.27 -12.38
C MET A 142 -4.39 -2.55 -11.57
N ALA A 143 -5.05 -2.74 -10.44
CA ALA A 143 -4.95 -3.97 -9.65
C ALA A 143 -5.38 -5.19 -10.47
N PHE A 144 -6.45 -5.08 -11.26
CA PHE A 144 -6.86 -6.13 -12.19
C PHE A 144 -5.77 -6.43 -13.24
N ASN A 145 -5.19 -5.41 -13.87
CA ASN A 145 -4.08 -5.60 -14.83
C ASN A 145 -2.89 -6.32 -14.18
N VAL A 146 -2.52 -5.94 -12.96
CA VAL A 146 -1.40 -6.53 -12.22
C VAL A 146 -1.64 -8.00 -11.89
N TRP A 147 -2.87 -8.36 -11.52
CA TRP A 147 -3.21 -9.72 -11.12
C TRP A 147 -3.47 -10.68 -12.29
N PHE A 148 -4.07 -10.19 -13.38
CA PHE A 148 -4.58 -11.06 -14.45
C PHE A 148 -3.92 -10.87 -15.82
N ILE A 149 -3.26 -9.74 -16.08
CA ILE A 149 -2.68 -9.45 -17.41
C ILE A 149 -1.15 -9.46 -17.37
N ILE A 150 -0.55 -8.65 -16.50
CA ILE A 150 0.91 -8.49 -16.42
C ILE A 150 1.57 -9.77 -15.89
N TRP A 151 0.91 -10.48 -14.98
CA TRP A 151 1.45 -11.68 -14.37
C TRP A 151 0.34 -12.65 -13.94
N PRO A 152 -0.27 -13.40 -14.88
CA PRO A 152 -1.40 -14.25 -14.55
C PRO A 152 -1.04 -15.42 -13.61
N ASN A 153 0.20 -15.93 -13.66
CA ASN A 153 0.74 -17.00 -12.79
C ASN A 153 2.27 -16.90 -12.66
#